data_AF-A0A7C5KEZ5-F1
#
_entry.id   AF-A0A7C5KEZ5-F1
#
_cell.length_a   1.000
_cell.length_b   1.000
_cell.length_c   1.000
_cell.angle_alpha   90.00
_cell.angle_beta   90.00
_cell.angle_gamma   90.00
#
_symmetry.space_group_name_H-M   'P 1'
#
loop_
_entity.id
_entity.type
_entity.pdbx_description
1 polymer ?
#
loop_
_entity_poly.entity_id
_entity_poly.type
_entity_poly.pdbx_seq_one_letter_code
_entity_poly.pdbx_strand_id
1 'polypeptide(L)'
;MKKFLFFVFVCFLSSIIFSDLGKYEGWEKTWVQHFLTKKEQKEFKKLKTEKEAEDFVLLFWAKRDPTPGTPRNEFKERCEMLVKIADKDYSTEKMKGSLTDRGKVLLLLGPPFARKEVAYSDSEGNLKGEGVNMTESQSAFMYGKMDVWQYRKEQLSRLPFELPWQELVVEFKKEEGQKDFYLNRNLANVLKAISLAQEGWIKSPDLKEVPEWAKTMGVSPFILLSEKILKGEEPLKKDTALTTYGIFYDSNNQTYGSNIIVFDENSPIKDQKEVNIFLQILDKDNNEVLKIEDKVAPQQTIRGFYLDRSFLISEGNYKLLQIVGKDDSSVLYSNLIDINVPNFRNWE
;
A
#
# COMPACT_ATOMS: atom_id res chain seq x y z
N MET A 1 -73.21 -1.46 -25.98
CA MET A 1 -72.10 -0.87 -26.78
C MET A 1 -71.45 0.27 -26.01
N LYS A 2 -70.33 0.03 -25.31
CA LYS A 2 -69.44 1.09 -24.81
C LYS A 2 -67.99 0.62 -24.94
N LYS A 3 -67.18 1.50 -25.52
CA LYS A 3 -65.86 1.30 -26.11
C LYS A 3 -64.80 0.98 -25.04
N PHE A 4 -63.99 -0.04 -25.28
CA PHE A 4 -62.76 -0.29 -24.51
C PHE A 4 -61.68 0.69 -24.97
N LEU A 5 -61.21 1.54 -24.07
CA LEU A 5 -60.06 2.42 -24.29
C LEU A 5 -58.80 1.62 -23.93
N PHE A 6 -57.95 1.32 -24.91
CA PHE A 6 -56.66 0.65 -24.68
C PHE A 6 -55.65 1.72 -24.22
N PHE A 7 -55.30 1.73 -22.94
CA PHE A 7 -54.18 2.52 -22.43
C PHE A 7 -52.87 1.80 -22.82
N VAL A 8 -52.17 2.34 -23.82
CA VAL A 8 -50.79 1.91 -24.11
C VAL A 8 -49.89 2.53 -23.04
N PHE A 9 -49.47 1.71 -22.09
CA PHE A 9 -48.49 2.08 -21.08
C PHE A 9 -47.09 2.02 -21.74
N VAL A 10 -46.58 3.18 -22.16
CA VAL A 10 -45.20 3.29 -22.63
C VAL A 10 -44.29 3.23 -21.40
N CYS A 11 -43.77 2.04 -21.10
CA CYS A 11 -42.71 1.85 -20.12
C CYS A 11 -41.44 2.53 -20.63
N PHE A 12 -41.10 3.71 -20.10
CA PHE A 12 -39.73 4.20 -20.13
C PHE A 12 -38.88 3.26 -19.27
N LEU A 13 -38.21 2.29 -19.91
CA LEU A 13 -37.10 1.58 -19.31
C LEU A 13 -35.98 2.58 -19.07
N SER A 14 -35.99 3.26 -17.92
CA SER A 14 -34.77 3.87 -17.41
C SER A 14 -33.82 2.73 -17.12
N SER A 15 -32.89 2.46 -18.02
CA SER A 15 -31.79 1.55 -17.76
C SER A 15 -31.10 2.07 -16.50
N ILE A 16 -31.29 1.38 -15.38
CA ILE A 16 -30.48 1.61 -14.18
C ILE A 16 -29.09 1.18 -14.62
N ILE A 17 -28.26 2.14 -15.00
CA ILE A 17 -26.86 1.89 -15.30
C ILE A 17 -26.23 1.54 -13.95
N PHE A 18 -26.14 0.24 -13.68
CA PHE A 18 -25.45 -0.29 -12.51
C PHE A 18 -23.96 0.07 -12.67
N SER A 19 -23.40 0.76 -11.68
CA SER A 19 -21.96 1.00 -11.62
C SER A 19 -21.29 -0.27 -11.13
N ASP A 20 -20.33 -0.80 -11.89
CA ASP A 20 -19.47 -1.90 -11.46
C ASP A 20 -18.03 -1.41 -11.50
N LEU A 21 -17.49 -1.10 -10.33
CA LEU A 21 -16.12 -0.60 -10.18
C LEU A 21 -15.13 -1.73 -9.88
N GLY A 22 -15.58 -2.98 -9.85
CA GLY A 22 -14.77 -4.16 -9.56
C GLY A 22 -13.99 -4.01 -8.26
N LYS A 23 -12.66 -4.21 -8.31
CA LYS A 23 -11.78 -4.12 -7.12
C LYS A 23 -11.71 -2.72 -6.48
N TYR A 24 -12.26 -1.69 -7.12
CA TYR A 24 -12.24 -0.30 -6.62
C TYR A 24 -13.51 0.13 -5.89
N GLU A 25 -14.48 -0.76 -5.70
CA GLU A 25 -15.65 -0.45 -4.90
C GLU A 25 -15.28 0.01 -3.48
N GLY A 26 -15.75 1.21 -3.11
CA GLY A 26 -15.48 1.80 -1.79
C GLY A 26 -14.04 2.26 -1.56
N TRP A 27 -13.19 2.26 -2.60
CA TRP A 27 -11.82 2.76 -2.51
C TRP A 27 -11.75 4.19 -1.96
N GLU A 28 -12.70 5.04 -2.34
CA GLU A 28 -12.83 6.43 -1.90
C GLU A 28 -13.26 6.57 -0.44
N LYS A 29 -13.73 5.49 0.21
CA LYS A 29 -14.11 5.43 1.63
C LYS A 29 -13.01 4.87 2.52
N THR A 30 -11.90 4.42 1.94
CA THR A 30 -10.71 3.98 2.69
C THR A 30 -9.99 5.19 3.30
N TRP A 31 -8.80 4.98 3.87
CA TRP A 31 -7.94 6.06 4.36
C TRP A 31 -7.58 7.08 3.26
N VAL A 32 -7.68 6.69 1.98
CA VAL A 32 -7.42 7.57 0.83
C VAL A 32 -8.39 8.77 0.80
N GLN A 33 -9.57 8.65 1.43
CA GLN A 33 -10.53 9.73 1.55
C GLN A 33 -9.94 11.02 2.13
N HIS A 34 -8.92 10.89 2.99
CA HIS A 34 -8.27 12.03 3.62
C HIS A 34 -7.49 12.88 2.63
N PHE A 35 -7.09 12.32 1.49
CA PHE A 35 -6.31 12.99 0.44
C PHE A 35 -7.13 13.37 -0.79
N LEU A 36 -8.35 12.87 -0.93
CA LEU A 36 -9.25 13.21 -2.04
C LEU A 36 -9.74 14.65 -1.91
N THR A 37 -9.44 15.47 -2.91
CA THR A 37 -10.03 16.80 -3.05
C THR A 37 -11.53 16.70 -3.30
N LYS A 38 -12.27 17.78 -3.04
CA LYS A 38 -13.72 17.83 -3.33
C LYS A 38 -14.03 17.56 -4.81
N LYS A 39 -13.11 17.93 -5.72
CA LYS A 39 -13.23 17.67 -7.16
C LYS A 39 -13.07 16.18 -7.45
N GLU A 40 -11.98 15.58 -6.96
CA GLU A 40 -11.70 14.15 -7.12
C GLU A 40 -12.81 13.27 -6.53
N GLN A 41 -13.37 13.61 -5.36
CA GLN A 41 -14.52 12.89 -4.79
C GLN A 41 -15.75 12.91 -5.71
N LYS A 42 -15.99 14.03 -6.39
CA LYS A 42 -17.11 14.17 -7.35
C LYS A 42 -16.84 13.43 -8.65
N GLU A 43 -15.59 13.38 -9.08
CA GLU A 43 -15.17 12.65 -10.27
C GLU A 43 -15.27 11.14 -10.04
N PHE A 44 -14.76 10.62 -8.93
CA PHE A 44 -14.83 9.20 -8.59
C PHE A 44 -16.27 8.67 -8.52
N LYS A 45 -17.20 9.46 -7.96
CA LYS A 45 -18.63 9.11 -7.88
C LYS A 45 -19.34 9.00 -9.23
N LYS A 46 -18.74 9.50 -10.31
CA LYS A 46 -19.32 9.46 -11.66
C LYS A 46 -18.83 8.27 -12.48
N LEU A 47 -17.78 7.59 -12.02
CA LEU A 47 -17.21 6.44 -12.71
C LEU A 47 -18.22 5.29 -12.70
N LYS A 48 -18.22 4.50 -13.78
CA LYS A 48 -19.21 3.44 -13.99
C LYS A 48 -18.57 2.07 -14.21
N THR A 49 -17.30 2.06 -14.60
CA THR A 49 -16.57 0.83 -14.95
C THR A 49 -15.31 0.68 -14.12
N GLU A 50 -14.87 -0.56 -13.92
CA GLU A 50 -13.60 -0.87 -13.26
C GLU A 50 -12.41 -0.20 -13.97
N LYS A 51 -12.42 -0.12 -15.30
CA LYS A 51 -11.33 0.50 -16.06
C LYS A 51 -11.23 2.01 -15.80
N GLU A 52 -12.36 2.71 -15.79
CA GLU A 52 -12.40 4.13 -15.43
C GLU A 52 -11.92 4.37 -13.98
N ALA A 53 -12.29 3.49 -13.05
CA ALA A 53 -11.81 3.53 -11.66
C ALA A 53 -10.31 3.27 -11.56
N GLU A 54 -9.78 2.30 -12.30
CA GLU A 54 -8.34 2.03 -12.37
C GLU A 54 -7.58 3.26 -12.87
N ASP A 55 -7.97 3.83 -14.00
CA ASP A 55 -7.31 5.00 -14.57
C ASP A 55 -7.37 6.20 -13.62
N PHE A 56 -8.51 6.39 -12.95
CA PHE A 56 -8.63 7.42 -11.91
C PHE A 56 -7.64 7.19 -10.76
N VAL A 57 -7.55 5.97 -10.23
CA VAL A 57 -6.68 5.64 -9.09
C VAL A 57 -5.20 5.78 -9.48
N LEU A 58 -4.82 5.31 -10.67
CA LEU A 58 -3.46 5.48 -11.19
C LEU A 58 -3.12 6.97 -11.36
N LEU A 59 -4.01 7.76 -11.95
CA LEU A 59 -3.82 9.21 -12.10
C LEU A 59 -3.74 9.92 -10.74
N PHE A 60 -4.59 9.53 -9.79
CA PHE A 60 -4.61 10.08 -8.43
C PHE A 60 -3.25 9.93 -7.74
N TRP A 61 -2.63 8.75 -7.85
CA TRP A 61 -1.32 8.50 -7.28
C TRP A 61 -0.19 9.15 -8.09
N ALA A 62 -0.25 9.10 -9.43
CA ALA A 62 0.73 9.74 -10.30
C ALA A 62 0.83 11.26 -10.07
N LYS A 63 -0.30 11.92 -9.80
CA LYS A 63 -0.35 13.34 -9.42
C LYS A 63 0.38 13.67 -8.13
N ARG A 64 0.51 12.69 -7.23
CA ARG A 64 1.10 12.84 -5.89
C ARG A 64 2.46 12.18 -5.77
N ASP A 65 3.03 11.74 -6.89
CA ASP A 65 4.34 11.11 -6.94
C ASP A 65 5.45 12.17 -6.84
N PRO A 66 6.32 12.12 -5.80
CA PRO A 66 7.47 13.00 -5.69
C PRO A 66 8.57 12.70 -6.71
N THR A 67 8.67 11.47 -7.22
CA THR A 67 9.70 11.05 -8.19
C THR A 67 9.10 10.46 -9.48
N PRO A 68 8.39 11.28 -10.28
CA PRO A 68 7.76 10.81 -11.51
C PRO A 68 8.75 10.13 -12.47
N GLY A 69 8.30 9.07 -13.13
CA GLY A 69 9.10 8.32 -14.10
C GLY A 69 9.70 7.04 -13.53
N THR A 70 9.48 6.74 -12.25
CA THR A 70 9.76 5.43 -11.68
C THR A 70 8.47 4.64 -11.45
N PRO A 71 8.51 3.29 -11.44
CA PRO A 71 7.35 2.47 -11.03
C PRO A 71 6.98 2.62 -9.54
N ARG A 72 7.88 3.22 -8.74
CA ARG A 72 7.73 3.41 -7.31
C ARG A 72 7.05 4.75 -7.04
N ASN A 73 6.18 4.81 -6.05
CA ASN A 73 5.58 6.05 -5.58
C ASN A 73 5.84 6.21 -4.09
N GLU A 74 6.84 7.01 -3.73
CA GLU A 74 7.28 7.18 -2.34
C GLU A 74 6.17 7.76 -1.45
N PHE A 75 5.30 8.60 -2.02
CA PHE A 75 4.19 9.16 -1.28
C PHE A 75 3.15 8.09 -0.90
N LYS A 76 2.80 7.21 -1.85
CA LYS A 76 1.88 6.09 -1.61
C LYS A 76 2.45 5.16 -0.54
N GLU A 77 3.72 4.78 -0.64
CA GLU A 77 4.39 3.92 0.35
C GLU A 77 4.45 4.56 1.75
N ARG A 78 4.79 5.86 1.81
CA ARG A 78 4.73 6.62 3.07
C ARG A 78 3.35 6.52 3.69
N CYS A 79 2.29 6.70 2.90
CA CYS A 79 0.93 6.61 3.40
C CYS A 79 0.61 5.21 3.91
N GLU A 80 0.95 4.16 3.16
CA GLU A 80 0.73 2.76 3.57
C GLU A 80 1.46 2.42 4.88
N MET A 81 2.69 2.93 5.07
CA MET A 81 3.41 2.81 6.34
C MET A 81 2.67 3.50 7.49
N LEU A 82 2.22 4.75 7.27
CA LEU A 82 1.49 5.52 8.28
C LEU A 82 0.10 4.94 8.58
N VAL A 83 -0.55 4.29 7.62
CA VAL A 83 -1.80 3.54 7.83
C VAL A 83 -1.57 2.41 8.81
N LYS A 84 -0.49 1.63 8.65
CA LYS A 84 -0.15 0.55 9.59
C LYS A 84 0.10 1.08 11.01
N ILE A 85 0.78 2.22 11.13
CA ILE A 85 1.01 2.88 12.42
C ILE A 85 -0.31 3.37 13.01
N ALA A 86 -1.13 4.06 12.22
CA ALA A 86 -2.43 4.55 12.66
C ALA A 86 -3.35 3.41 13.10
N ASP A 87 -3.46 2.34 12.32
CA ASP A 87 -4.27 1.18 12.63
C ASP A 87 -3.77 0.44 13.87
N LYS A 88 -2.47 0.45 14.14
CA LYS A 88 -1.91 -0.10 15.38
C LYS A 88 -2.26 0.76 16.60
N ASP A 89 -2.07 2.07 16.49
CA ASP A 89 -2.06 2.97 17.66
C ASP A 89 -3.44 3.60 17.96
N TYR A 90 -4.31 3.70 16.95
CA TYR A 90 -5.57 4.47 17.03
C TYR A 90 -6.82 3.67 16.64
N SER A 91 -6.71 2.37 16.37
CA SER A 91 -7.91 1.57 16.09
C SER A 91 -8.82 1.47 17.31
N THR A 92 -10.12 1.41 17.03
CA THR A 92 -11.17 1.06 17.99
C THR A 92 -11.84 -0.25 17.55
N GLU A 93 -12.70 -0.81 18.39
CA GLU A 93 -13.48 -2.02 18.04
C GLU A 93 -14.25 -1.89 16.71
N LYS A 94 -14.66 -0.68 16.33
CA LYS A 94 -15.56 -0.45 15.18
C LYS A 94 -14.89 0.28 14.00
N MET A 95 -13.70 0.83 14.20
CA MET A 95 -13.06 1.71 13.23
C MET A 95 -11.56 1.51 13.22
N LYS A 96 -10.99 1.30 12.03
CA LYS A 96 -9.54 1.28 11.80
C LYS A 96 -8.95 2.64 12.15
N GLY A 97 -7.79 2.66 12.80
CA GLY A 97 -7.13 3.87 13.25
C GLY A 97 -6.84 4.88 12.14
N SER A 98 -6.54 4.43 10.93
CA SER A 98 -6.37 5.27 9.73
C SER A 98 -7.62 6.03 9.29
N LEU A 99 -8.81 5.63 9.75
CA LEU A 99 -10.08 6.32 9.50
C LEU A 99 -10.46 7.32 10.61
N THR A 100 -9.76 7.30 11.73
CA THR A 100 -9.99 8.22 12.87
C THR A 100 -9.45 9.62 12.58
N ASP A 101 -9.85 10.61 13.38
CA ASP A 101 -9.32 11.97 13.29
C ASP A 101 -7.81 12.03 13.58
N ARG A 102 -7.32 11.20 14.52
CA ARG A 102 -5.87 11.07 14.81
C ARG A 102 -5.13 10.45 13.63
N GLY A 103 -5.69 9.38 13.04
CA GLY A 103 -5.16 8.77 11.82
C GLY A 103 -5.11 9.73 10.64
N LYS A 104 -6.16 10.53 10.44
CA LYS A 104 -6.23 11.57 9.41
C LYS A 104 -5.09 12.58 9.56
N VAL A 105 -4.88 13.12 10.76
CA VAL A 105 -3.81 14.10 11.02
C VAL A 105 -2.44 13.46 10.84
N LEU A 106 -2.23 12.23 11.34
CA LEU A 106 -0.99 11.49 11.14
C LEU A 106 -0.68 11.27 9.65
N LEU A 107 -1.67 10.91 8.84
CA LEU A 107 -1.47 10.69 7.41
C LEU A 107 -1.11 11.98 6.67
N LEU A 108 -1.84 13.06 6.96
CA LEU A 108 -1.68 14.35 6.28
C LEU A 108 -0.42 15.11 6.69
N LEU A 109 -0.10 15.14 7.99
CA LEU A 109 0.98 15.97 8.55
C LEU A 109 2.19 15.15 9.02
N GLY A 110 2.06 13.82 9.15
CA GLY A 110 3.08 12.97 9.75
C GLY A 110 3.06 13.00 11.28
N PRO A 111 4.03 12.30 11.92
CA PRO A 111 4.10 12.23 13.38
C PRO A 111 4.44 13.61 13.99
N PRO A 112 3.87 13.95 15.16
CA PRO A 112 4.15 15.21 15.85
C PRO A 112 5.56 15.23 16.46
N PHE A 113 6.05 16.42 16.82
CA PHE A 113 7.31 16.59 17.56
C PHE A 113 7.16 16.11 18.99
N ALA A 114 6.05 16.50 19.61
CA ALA A 114 5.69 16.10 20.96
C ALA A 114 4.21 15.76 21.03
N ARG A 115 3.88 14.82 21.91
CA ARG A 115 2.53 14.38 22.21
C ARG A 115 2.33 14.32 23.72
N LYS A 116 1.21 14.83 24.23
CA LYS A 116 0.83 14.74 25.65
C LYS A 116 -0.65 14.43 25.77
N GLU A 117 -0.98 13.35 26.47
CA GLU A 117 -2.35 13.12 26.93
C GLU A 117 -2.55 13.84 28.26
N VAL A 118 -3.56 14.70 28.33
CA VAL A 118 -3.92 15.50 29.50
C VAL A 118 -5.39 15.32 29.81
N ALA A 119 -5.77 15.52 31.06
CA ALA A 119 -7.17 15.44 31.46
C ALA A 119 -7.73 16.88 31.56
N TYR A 120 -8.99 17.10 31.14
CA TYR A 120 -9.60 18.43 31.09
C TYR A 120 -10.93 18.49 31.86
N SER A 121 -11.28 19.69 32.35
CA SER A 121 -12.36 19.90 33.32
C SER A 121 -13.49 20.83 32.87
N ASP A 122 -13.51 21.27 31.62
CA ASP A 122 -14.66 21.97 31.02
C ASP A 122 -14.76 21.72 29.50
N SER A 123 -15.90 22.05 28.91
CA SER A 123 -16.13 21.90 27.46
C SER A 123 -15.19 22.77 26.61
N GLU A 124 -14.66 23.85 27.18
CA GLU A 124 -13.75 24.78 26.52
C GLU A 124 -12.32 24.24 26.40
N GLY A 125 -11.92 23.29 27.26
CA GLY A 125 -10.62 22.61 27.19
C GLY A 125 -9.53 23.25 28.06
N ASN A 126 -9.91 23.98 29.12
CA ASN A 126 -8.93 24.55 30.03
C ASN A 126 -8.11 23.45 30.71
N LEU A 127 -6.79 23.55 30.56
CA LEU A 127 -5.82 22.59 31.11
C LEU A 127 -5.74 22.73 32.62
N LYS A 128 -5.58 21.61 33.33
CA LYS A 128 -5.27 21.64 34.76
C LYS A 128 -3.85 22.15 34.99
N GLY A 129 -3.67 22.99 36.02
CA GLY A 129 -2.35 23.30 36.56
C GLY A 129 -1.70 22.02 37.10
N GLU A 130 -0.45 21.75 36.69
CA GLU A 130 0.33 20.63 37.21
C GLU A 130 0.52 20.77 38.74
N GLY A 131 0.24 19.71 39.49
CA GLY A 131 0.48 19.66 40.96
C GLY A 131 -0.74 19.80 41.87
N VAL A 132 -1.97 19.83 41.35
CA VAL A 132 -3.18 19.87 42.18
C VAL A 132 -3.63 18.45 42.56
N ASN A 133 -3.46 18.07 43.83
CA ASN A 133 -4.06 16.85 44.39
C ASN A 133 -5.57 17.04 44.53
N MET A 134 -6.35 16.10 43.99
CA MET A 134 -7.81 16.19 43.95
C MET A 134 -8.48 15.28 44.96
N THR A 135 -9.61 15.73 45.50
CA THR A 135 -10.55 14.88 46.23
C THR A 135 -11.36 14.02 45.26
N GLU A 136 -11.93 12.92 45.73
CA GLU A 136 -12.78 12.01 44.95
C GLU A 136 -13.98 12.75 44.30
N SER A 137 -14.53 13.74 45.00
CA SER A 137 -15.56 14.64 44.49
C SER A 137 -15.07 15.55 43.35
N GLN A 138 -13.81 15.97 43.36
CA GLN A 138 -13.23 16.81 42.30
C GLN A 138 -12.97 16.01 41.02
N SER A 139 -12.66 14.70 41.15
CA SER A 139 -12.48 13.78 40.03
C SER A 139 -13.77 13.52 39.26
N ALA A 140 -14.92 13.64 39.93
CA ALA A 140 -16.24 13.52 39.31
C ALA A 140 -16.60 14.68 38.36
N PHE A 141 -15.86 15.80 38.38
CA PHE A 141 -16.05 16.93 37.44
C PHE A 141 -15.12 16.86 36.21
N MET A 142 -14.43 15.72 36.00
CA MET A 142 -13.63 15.51 34.80
C MET A 142 -14.52 15.26 33.59
N TYR A 143 -14.40 16.09 32.55
CA TYR A 143 -15.22 15.94 31.35
C TYR A 143 -14.63 14.96 30.34
N GLY A 144 -13.31 14.73 30.40
CA GLY A 144 -12.64 13.80 29.51
C GLY A 144 -11.12 13.91 29.47
N LYS A 145 -10.56 13.37 28.39
CA LYS A 145 -9.13 13.37 28.06
C LYS A 145 -8.87 14.13 26.77
N MET A 146 -7.74 14.81 26.68
CA MET A 146 -7.27 15.48 25.49
C MET A 146 -5.91 14.92 25.10
N ASP A 147 -5.73 14.61 23.82
CA ASP A 147 -4.45 14.23 23.23
C ASP A 147 -3.92 15.43 22.46
N VAL A 148 -2.81 16.01 22.90
CA VAL A 148 -2.25 17.26 22.38
C VAL A 148 -0.99 16.95 21.59
N TRP A 149 -1.02 17.29 20.31
CA TRP A 149 0.07 17.06 19.37
C TRP A 149 0.68 18.40 18.98
N GLN A 150 1.98 18.54 19.16
CA GLN A 150 2.71 19.76 18.83
C GLN A 150 3.59 19.51 17.62
N TYR A 151 3.48 20.38 16.62
CA TYR A 151 4.35 20.41 15.45
C TYR A 151 5.15 21.70 15.44
N ARG A 152 6.46 21.56 15.23
CA ARG A 152 7.38 22.70 15.10
C ARG A 152 7.68 22.97 13.63
N LYS A 153 8.12 24.19 13.32
CA LYS A 153 8.52 24.60 11.99
C LYS A 153 9.44 23.60 11.30
N GLU A 154 10.45 23.06 11.97
CA GLU A 154 11.40 22.12 11.37
C GLU A 154 10.72 20.86 10.83
N GLN A 155 9.64 20.40 11.47
CA GLN A 155 8.85 19.27 10.96
C GLN A 155 7.90 19.70 9.84
N LEU A 156 7.21 20.83 10.04
CA LEU A 156 6.26 21.34 9.05
C LEU A 156 6.96 21.68 7.72
N SER A 157 8.20 22.18 7.79
CA SER A 157 9.04 22.47 6.61
C SER A 157 9.51 21.23 5.85
N ARG A 158 9.34 20.02 6.41
CA ARG A 158 9.59 18.76 5.66
C ARG A 158 8.40 18.34 4.80
N LEU A 159 7.24 18.97 4.99
CA LEU A 159 6.08 18.73 4.14
C LEU A 159 6.35 19.31 2.75
N PRO A 160 5.76 18.72 1.70
CA PRO A 160 5.95 19.18 0.33
C PRO A 160 5.28 20.53 -0.01
N PHE A 161 4.70 21.19 0.98
CA PHE A 161 3.93 22.42 0.88
C PHE A 161 4.19 23.28 2.12
N GLU A 162 4.01 24.59 1.99
CA GLU A 162 4.24 25.51 3.08
C GLU A 162 3.03 25.62 3.99
N LEU A 163 3.30 25.65 5.30
CA LEU A 163 2.34 26.04 6.32
C LEU A 163 2.85 27.33 6.96
N PRO A 164 2.01 28.39 7.08
CA PRO A 164 2.47 29.71 7.49
C PRO A 164 2.83 29.81 8.98
N TRP A 165 2.54 28.79 9.79
CA TRP A 165 2.71 28.82 11.23
C TRP A 165 4.09 28.29 11.66
N GLN A 166 4.71 28.95 12.64
CA GLN A 166 5.95 28.45 13.26
C GLN A 166 5.69 27.23 14.18
N GLU A 167 4.48 27.16 14.72
CA GLU A 167 4.00 26.07 15.56
C GLU A 167 2.55 25.76 15.22
N LEU A 168 2.20 24.48 15.22
CA LEU A 168 0.82 24.01 15.07
C LEU A 168 0.52 23.05 16.21
N VAL A 169 -0.46 23.41 17.05
CA VAL A 169 -0.98 22.55 18.10
C VAL A 169 -2.28 21.94 17.61
N VAL A 170 -2.34 20.62 17.59
CA VAL A 170 -3.53 19.86 17.23
C VAL A 170 -4.04 19.18 18.50
N GLU A 171 -5.31 19.38 18.79
CA GLU A 171 -5.94 18.83 19.97
C GLU A 171 -7.02 17.83 19.56
N PHE A 172 -7.02 16.68 20.21
CA PHE A 172 -8.10 15.71 20.08
C PHE A 172 -8.77 15.53 21.43
N LYS A 173 -10.09 15.65 21.50
CA LYS A 173 -10.88 15.48 22.73
C LYS A 173 -11.50 14.09 22.77
N LYS A 174 -11.61 13.52 23.96
CA LYS A 174 -12.31 12.28 24.24
C LYS A 174 -13.12 12.48 25.51
N GLU A 175 -14.43 12.62 25.34
CA GLU A 175 -15.37 12.72 26.45
C GLU A 175 -15.53 11.36 27.16
N GLU A 176 -15.98 11.41 28.40
CA GLU A 176 -16.30 10.19 29.15
C GLU A 176 -17.37 9.35 28.42
N GLY A 177 -17.15 8.04 28.33
CA GLY A 177 -18.02 7.11 27.59
C GLY A 177 -17.77 7.06 26.08
N GLN A 178 -17.03 8.01 25.49
CA GLN A 178 -16.59 7.87 24.09
C GLN A 178 -15.46 6.85 23.96
N LYS A 179 -15.46 6.11 22.85
CA LYS A 179 -14.41 5.10 22.59
C LYS A 179 -13.13 5.72 21.99
N ASP A 180 -13.27 6.76 21.17
CA ASP A 180 -12.16 7.38 20.44
C ASP A 180 -11.98 8.87 20.78
N PHE A 181 -10.82 9.41 20.40
CA PHE A 181 -10.57 10.85 20.38
C PHE A 181 -11.02 11.46 19.04
N TYR A 182 -11.69 12.61 19.09
CA TYR A 182 -12.10 13.38 17.92
C TYR A 182 -11.36 14.73 17.86
N LEU A 183 -11.13 15.24 16.65
CA LEU A 183 -10.41 16.50 16.44
C LEU A 183 -11.19 17.68 17.05
N ASN A 184 -10.50 18.55 17.79
CA ASN A 184 -11.04 19.84 18.20
C ASN A 184 -11.19 20.76 16.97
N ARG A 185 -12.42 20.91 16.49
CA ARG A 185 -12.72 21.67 15.26
C ARG A 185 -12.79 23.19 15.46
N ASN A 186 -12.61 23.67 16.69
CA ASN A 186 -12.58 25.11 16.97
C ASN A 186 -11.22 25.75 16.61
N LEU A 187 -10.22 24.93 16.27
CA LEU A 187 -8.88 25.37 15.90
C LEU A 187 -8.79 25.69 14.40
N ALA A 188 -9.08 26.94 14.03
CA ALA A 188 -9.15 27.38 12.62
C ALA A 188 -7.83 27.16 11.84
N ASN A 189 -6.69 27.36 12.49
CA ASN A 189 -5.36 27.07 11.93
C ASN A 189 -5.19 25.57 11.60
N VAL A 190 -5.66 24.67 12.46
CA VAL A 190 -5.60 23.22 12.23
C VAL A 190 -6.48 22.81 11.07
N LEU A 191 -7.72 23.32 11.00
CA LEU A 191 -8.61 23.04 9.87
C LEU A 191 -8.01 23.55 8.54
N LYS A 192 -7.37 24.72 8.56
CA LYS A 192 -6.68 25.26 7.40
C LYS A 192 -5.44 24.45 7.04
N ALA A 193 -4.66 23.97 8.01
CA ALA A 193 -3.51 23.10 7.78
C ALA A 193 -3.93 21.77 7.13
N ILE A 194 -5.01 21.15 7.62
CA ILE A 194 -5.60 19.95 7.02
C ILE A 194 -6.00 20.22 5.56
N SER A 195 -6.72 21.31 5.30
CA SER A 195 -7.14 21.68 3.94
C SER A 195 -5.95 21.91 3.01
N LEU A 196 -4.90 22.61 3.48
CA LEU A 196 -3.67 22.83 2.71
C LEU A 196 -2.93 21.53 2.45
N ALA A 197 -2.91 20.60 3.41
CA ALA A 197 -2.29 19.30 3.21
C ALA A 197 -2.99 18.47 2.13
N GLN A 198 -4.33 18.48 2.08
CA GLN A 198 -5.08 17.76 1.05
C GLN A 198 -4.69 18.16 -0.37
N GLU A 199 -4.41 19.44 -0.59
CA GLU A 199 -4.00 19.98 -1.88
C GLU A 199 -2.47 19.93 -2.08
N GLY A 200 -1.70 20.18 -1.03
CA GLY A 200 -0.24 20.31 -1.08
C GLY A 200 0.51 19.01 -1.35
N TRP A 201 -0.14 17.86 -1.19
CA TRP A 201 0.39 16.56 -1.64
C TRP A 201 0.27 16.34 -3.16
N ILE A 202 -0.46 17.19 -3.89
CA ILE A 202 -0.54 17.14 -5.35
C ILE A 202 0.69 17.84 -5.95
N LYS A 203 1.60 17.07 -6.53
CA LYS A 203 2.85 17.55 -7.16
C LYS A 203 2.70 17.89 -8.63
N SER A 204 1.84 17.18 -9.32
CA SER A 204 1.62 17.33 -10.77
C SER A 204 0.16 17.66 -11.07
N PRO A 205 -0.35 18.85 -10.67
CA PRO A 205 -1.78 19.18 -10.79
C PRO A 205 -2.29 19.19 -12.23
N ASP A 206 -1.42 19.49 -13.19
CA ASP A 206 -1.74 19.59 -14.61
C ASP A 206 -1.75 18.24 -15.34
N LEU A 207 -1.39 17.14 -14.68
CA LEU A 207 -1.44 15.80 -15.25
C LEU A 207 -2.90 15.39 -15.50
N LYS A 208 -3.27 15.13 -16.77
CA LYS A 208 -4.66 14.84 -17.16
C LYS A 208 -4.92 13.38 -17.49
N GLU A 209 -3.88 12.64 -17.84
CA GLU A 209 -3.96 11.25 -18.30
C GLU A 209 -2.93 10.42 -17.52
N VAL A 210 -3.17 9.10 -17.46
CA VAL A 210 -2.25 8.16 -16.80
C VAL A 210 -0.97 8.03 -17.64
N PRO A 211 0.19 8.48 -17.14
CA PRO A 211 1.44 8.33 -17.88
C PRO A 211 1.87 6.85 -17.92
N GLU A 212 2.67 6.46 -18.92
CA GLU A 212 3.09 5.05 -19.10
C GLU A 212 3.75 4.46 -17.85
N TRP A 213 4.62 5.22 -17.18
CA TRP A 213 5.29 4.77 -15.95
C TRP A 213 4.30 4.55 -14.79
N ALA A 214 3.16 5.24 -14.76
CA ALA A 214 2.16 5.05 -13.72
C ALA A 214 1.31 3.80 -13.96
N LYS A 215 1.19 3.30 -15.19
CA LYS A 215 0.48 2.04 -15.47
C LYS A 215 1.15 0.84 -14.80
N THR A 216 2.43 0.96 -14.51
CA THR A 216 3.21 -0.05 -13.80
C THR A 216 3.34 0.25 -12.30
N MET A 217 2.65 1.28 -11.79
CA MET A 217 2.75 1.69 -10.40
C MET A 217 2.18 0.63 -9.46
N GLY A 218 2.99 0.19 -8.50
CA GLY A 218 2.62 -0.89 -7.57
C GLY A 218 2.64 -2.28 -8.21
N VAL A 219 3.04 -2.39 -9.48
CA VAL A 219 3.49 -3.66 -10.06
C VAL A 219 4.94 -3.85 -9.62
N SER A 220 5.28 -5.04 -9.16
CA SER A 220 6.66 -5.34 -8.77
C SER A 220 7.60 -5.04 -9.94
N PRO A 221 8.72 -4.34 -9.70
CA PRO A 221 9.77 -4.14 -10.70
C PRO A 221 10.25 -5.46 -11.33
N PHE A 222 10.21 -6.56 -10.57
CA PHE A 222 10.59 -7.89 -11.07
C PHE A 222 9.58 -8.50 -12.03
N ILE A 223 8.30 -8.17 -11.92
CA ILE A 223 7.28 -8.55 -12.92
C ILE A 223 7.52 -7.79 -14.22
N LEU A 224 7.78 -6.49 -14.16
CA LEU A 224 8.06 -5.69 -15.36
C LEU A 224 9.33 -6.17 -16.06
N LEU A 225 10.34 -6.48 -15.27
CA LEU A 225 11.59 -7.05 -15.75
C LEU A 225 11.38 -8.45 -16.36
N SER A 226 10.53 -9.29 -15.74
CA SER A 226 10.25 -10.62 -16.27
C SER A 226 9.62 -10.55 -17.65
N GLU A 227 8.66 -9.66 -17.85
CA GLU A 227 8.05 -9.44 -19.17
C GLU A 227 9.09 -9.01 -20.22
N LYS A 228 10.00 -8.11 -19.88
CA LYS A 228 11.08 -7.67 -20.78
C LYS A 228 12.04 -8.79 -21.13
N ILE A 229 12.46 -9.59 -20.13
CA ILE A 229 13.32 -10.76 -20.34
C ILE A 229 12.64 -11.76 -21.27
N LEU A 230 11.37 -12.08 -21.03
CA LEU A 230 10.61 -13.04 -21.84
C LEU A 230 10.39 -12.57 -23.28
N LYS A 231 10.32 -11.25 -23.51
CA LYS A 231 10.31 -10.64 -24.85
C LYS A 231 11.68 -10.52 -25.50
N GLY A 232 12.76 -10.81 -24.78
CA GLY A 232 14.14 -10.67 -25.25
C GLY A 232 14.64 -9.21 -25.29
N GLU A 233 13.94 -8.29 -24.61
CA GLU A 233 14.29 -6.87 -24.53
C GLU A 233 15.36 -6.58 -23.47
N GLU A 234 15.54 -7.50 -22.51
CA GLU A 234 16.54 -7.39 -21.44
C GLU A 234 17.40 -8.67 -21.38
N PRO A 235 18.74 -8.57 -21.37
CA PRO A 235 19.62 -9.73 -21.31
C PRO A 235 19.65 -10.37 -19.92
N LEU A 236 19.90 -11.68 -19.88
CA LEU A 236 20.04 -12.44 -18.64
C LEU A 236 21.42 -12.21 -17.98
N LYS A 237 21.45 -12.07 -16.66
CA LYS A 237 22.68 -11.92 -15.85
C LYS A 237 23.04 -13.26 -15.20
N LYS A 238 23.39 -14.27 -16.01
CA LYS A 238 23.63 -15.64 -15.55
C LYS A 238 24.99 -15.85 -14.88
N ASP A 239 26.00 -15.07 -15.24
CA ASP A 239 27.40 -15.34 -14.86
C ASP A 239 27.73 -15.02 -13.40
N THR A 240 26.77 -14.52 -12.62
CA THR A 240 26.97 -14.13 -11.22
C THR A 240 26.59 -15.21 -10.22
N ALA A 241 25.94 -16.29 -10.65
CA ALA A 241 25.52 -17.39 -9.78
C ALA A 241 25.32 -18.71 -10.55
N LEU A 242 25.31 -19.81 -9.82
CA LEU A 242 24.93 -21.13 -10.33
C LEU A 242 23.55 -21.50 -9.78
N THR A 243 22.63 -21.89 -10.65
CA THR A 243 21.37 -22.51 -10.22
C THR A 243 21.52 -24.02 -10.21
N THR A 244 21.07 -24.64 -9.12
CA THR A 244 20.73 -26.05 -9.10
C THR A 244 19.23 -26.21 -8.87
N TYR A 245 18.62 -27.10 -9.64
CA TYR A 245 17.24 -27.51 -9.44
C TYR A 245 17.14 -29.03 -9.40
N GLY A 246 16.12 -29.53 -8.72
CA GLY A 246 15.87 -30.95 -8.57
C GLY A 246 14.41 -31.19 -8.23
N ILE A 247 13.84 -32.28 -8.73
CA ILE A 247 12.45 -32.67 -8.53
C ILE A 247 12.40 -33.77 -7.47
N PHE A 248 11.52 -33.60 -6.49
CA PHE A 248 11.39 -34.50 -5.36
C PHE A 248 9.91 -34.71 -4.99
N TYR A 249 9.66 -35.71 -4.14
CA TYR A 249 8.35 -36.08 -3.64
C TYR A 249 8.31 -36.00 -2.12
N ASP A 250 7.23 -35.44 -1.57
CA ASP A 250 6.97 -35.48 -0.14
C ASP A 250 6.30 -36.81 0.25
N SER A 251 6.06 -37.01 1.55
CA SER A 251 5.38 -38.22 2.06
C SER A 251 3.93 -38.38 1.57
N ASN A 252 3.36 -37.35 0.95
CA ASN A 252 2.00 -37.33 0.40
C ASN A 252 1.99 -37.47 -1.13
N ASN A 253 3.12 -37.82 -1.75
CA ASN A 253 3.32 -37.85 -3.21
C ASN A 253 3.07 -36.50 -3.91
N GLN A 254 3.25 -35.38 -3.20
CA GLN A 254 3.28 -34.06 -3.81
C GLN A 254 4.68 -33.79 -4.36
N THR A 255 4.72 -33.31 -5.60
CA THR A 255 5.97 -32.97 -6.26
C THR A 255 6.41 -31.57 -5.89
N TYR A 256 7.67 -31.44 -5.47
CA TYR A 256 8.33 -30.15 -5.25
C TYR A 256 9.57 -30.01 -6.13
N GLY A 257 9.69 -28.84 -6.73
CA GLY A 257 10.92 -28.38 -7.38
C GLY A 257 11.78 -27.67 -6.35
N SER A 258 12.93 -28.24 -6.00
CA SER A 258 13.97 -27.49 -5.33
C SER A 258 14.57 -26.46 -6.29
N ASN A 259 14.81 -25.27 -5.77
CA ASN A 259 15.48 -24.21 -6.50
C ASN A 259 16.44 -23.55 -5.53
N ILE A 260 17.72 -23.83 -5.77
CA ILE A 260 18.82 -23.27 -5.01
C ILE A 260 19.69 -22.46 -5.97
N ILE A 261 19.95 -21.21 -5.59
CA ILE A 261 20.83 -20.30 -6.33
C ILE A 261 22.07 -20.07 -5.48
N VAL A 262 23.23 -20.48 -5.98
CA VAL A 262 24.52 -20.44 -5.28
C VAL A 262 25.37 -19.32 -5.85
N PHE A 263 25.82 -18.44 -4.97
CA PHE A 263 26.69 -17.30 -5.26
C PHE A 263 28.07 -17.55 -4.66
N ASP A 264 29.11 -17.05 -5.32
CA ASP A 264 30.47 -17.10 -4.77
C ASP A 264 30.69 -16.09 -3.64
N GLU A 265 31.88 -16.11 -3.04
CA GLU A 265 32.29 -15.23 -1.95
C GLU A 265 32.46 -13.74 -2.33
N ASN A 266 32.56 -13.43 -3.63
CA ASN A 266 32.73 -12.09 -4.18
C ASN A 266 31.41 -11.52 -4.72
N SER A 267 30.32 -12.28 -4.60
CA SER A 267 29.02 -11.90 -5.12
C SER A 267 28.47 -10.62 -4.47
N PRO A 268 27.72 -9.80 -5.23
CA PRO A 268 27.01 -8.63 -4.72
C PRO A 268 26.04 -8.89 -3.56
N ILE A 269 25.72 -10.16 -3.30
CA ILE A 269 24.80 -10.58 -2.24
C ILE A 269 25.43 -10.62 -0.84
N LYS A 270 26.77 -10.67 -0.75
CA LYS A 270 27.52 -10.86 0.50
C LYS A 270 27.13 -9.90 1.63
N ASP A 271 26.95 -8.63 1.29
CA ASP A 271 26.65 -7.56 2.26
C ASP A 271 25.14 -7.31 2.42
N GLN A 272 24.30 -8.12 1.77
CA GLN A 272 22.85 -7.97 1.83
C GLN A 272 22.27 -8.77 2.99
N LYS A 273 21.51 -8.11 3.87
CA LYS A 273 20.76 -8.81 4.93
C LYS A 273 19.64 -9.68 4.34
N GLU A 274 18.98 -9.16 3.32
CA GLU A 274 17.93 -9.81 2.56
C GLU A 274 18.04 -9.40 1.10
N VAL A 275 17.56 -10.27 0.22
CA VAL A 275 17.35 -9.97 -1.21
C VAL A 275 15.95 -10.38 -1.62
N ASN A 276 15.44 -9.78 -2.69
CA ASN A 276 14.20 -10.20 -3.33
C ASN A 276 14.51 -11.34 -4.29
N ILE A 277 13.76 -12.43 -4.17
CA ILE A 277 13.75 -13.54 -5.13
C ILE A 277 12.40 -13.58 -5.82
N PHE A 278 12.44 -13.54 -7.15
CA PHE A 278 11.27 -13.62 -8.02
C PHE A 278 11.40 -14.84 -8.92
N LEU A 279 10.40 -15.72 -8.86
CA LEU A 279 10.30 -16.92 -9.69
C LEU A 279 9.02 -16.85 -10.51
N GLN A 280 9.12 -17.10 -11.81
CA GLN A 280 7.97 -17.23 -12.69
C GLN A 280 8.09 -18.52 -13.49
N ILE A 281 7.07 -19.37 -13.39
CA ILE A 281 7.00 -20.67 -14.05
C ILE A 281 5.98 -20.59 -15.16
N LEU A 282 6.41 -20.94 -16.36
CA LEU A 282 5.60 -20.90 -17.58
C LEU A 282 5.43 -22.29 -18.15
N ASP A 283 4.24 -22.64 -18.62
CA ASP A 283 4.03 -23.88 -19.37
C ASP A 283 4.62 -23.81 -20.80
N LYS A 284 4.44 -24.89 -21.56
CA LYS A 284 4.89 -25.00 -22.96
C LYS A 284 4.30 -23.93 -23.90
N ASP A 285 3.14 -23.40 -23.56
CA ASP A 285 2.41 -22.38 -24.33
C ASP A 285 2.75 -20.96 -23.81
N ASN A 286 3.68 -20.87 -22.86
CA ASN A 286 4.12 -19.68 -22.13
C ASN A 286 3.04 -19.06 -21.22
N ASN A 287 2.04 -19.82 -20.78
CA ASN A 287 1.09 -19.36 -19.77
C ASN A 287 1.73 -19.41 -18.38
N GLU A 288 1.44 -18.42 -17.53
CA GLU A 288 1.90 -18.40 -16.14
C GLU A 288 1.19 -19.49 -15.32
N VAL A 289 2.00 -20.42 -14.79
CA VAL A 289 1.55 -21.52 -13.92
C VAL A 289 1.74 -21.15 -12.46
N LEU A 290 2.86 -20.52 -12.13
CA LEU A 290 3.20 -20.12 -10.77
C LEU A 290 4.07 -18.86 -10.81
N LYS A 291 3.80 -17.94 -9.88
CA LYS A 291 4.63 -16.77 -9.63
C LYS A 291 4.87 -16.63 -8.14
N ILE A 292 6.13 -16.42 -7.77
CA ILE A 292 6.59 -16.25 -6.39
C ILE A 292 7.43 -15.00 -6.33
N GLU A 293 7.17 -14.16 -5.35
CA GLU A 293 8.01 -13.02 -4.98
C GLU A 293 8.17 -13.01 -3.47
N ASP A 294 9.39 -13.13 -2.99
CA ASP A 294 9.69 -13.23 -1.56
C ASP A 294 11.00 -12.50 -1.21
N LYS A 295 11.14 -12.14 0.08
CA LYS A 295 12.43 -11.72 0.64
C LYS A 295 13.10 -12.89 1.34
N VAL A 296 14.37 -13.10 1.02
CA VAL A 296 15.17 -14.19 1.57
C VAL A 296 16.52 -13.69 2.08
N ALA A 297 16.89 -14.15 3.27
CA ALA A 297 18.20 -13.90 3.83
C ALA A 297 19.24 -14.85 3.20
N PRO A 298 20.33 -14.34 2.61
CA PRO A 298 21.40 -15.18 2.07
C PRO A 298 22.00 -16.09 3.14
N GLN A 299 22.09 -17.39 2.85
CA GLN A 299 22.66 -18.36 3.77
C GLN A 299 24.14 -18.56 3.45
N GLN A 300 25.01 -18.37 4.44
CA GLN A 300 26.46 -18.50 4.26
C GLN A 300 26.88 -19.96 4.13
N THR A 301 27.82 -20.22 3.22
CA THR A 301 28.49 -21.52 3.03
C THR A 301 30.01 -21.34 3.17
N ILE A 302 30.74 -22.45 3.11
CA ILE A 302 32.22 -22.45 3.12
C ILE A 302 32.80 -21.69 1.90
N ARG A 303 32.06 -21.58 0.78
CA ARG A 303 32.57 -21.02 -0.49
C ARG A 303 31.75 -19.86 -1.06
N GLY A 304 30.88 -19.25 -0.25
CA GLY A 304 29.99 -18.18 -0.70
C GLY A 304 28.64 -18.25 -0.01
N PHE A 305 27.57 -18.09 -0.78
CA PHE A 305 26.20 -17.97 -0.27
C PHE A 305 25.23 -18.80 -1.09
N TYR A 306 24.11 -19.20 -0.50
CA TYR A 306 22.99 -19.75 -1.27
C TYR A 306 21.66 -19.12 -0.87
N LEU A 307 20.74 -19.14 -1.81
CA LEU A 307 19.33 -18.86 -1.63
C LEU A 307 18.55 -20.14 -1.93
N ASP A 308 17.55 -20.44 -1.11
CA ASP A 308 16.63 -21.56 -1.33
C ASP A 308 15.20 -21.01 -1.44
N ARG A 309 14.56 -21.28 -2.58
CA ARG A 309 13.12 -21.13 -2.75
C ARG A 309 12.54 -22.28 -3.55
N SER A 310 12.39 -23.40 -2.86
CA SER A 310 11.62 -24.54 -3.33
C SER A 310 10.13 -24.19 -3.54
N PHE A 311 9.47 -24.86 -4.49
CA PHE A 311 8.07 -24.61 -4.86
C PHE A 311 7.34 -25.91 -5.21
N LEU A 312 6.01 -25.91 -5.07
CA LEU A 312 5.16 -27.02 -5.49
C LEU A 312 4.80 -26.87 -6.97
N ILE A 313 4.89 -27.96 -7.72
CA ILE A 313 4.57 -27.98 -9.14
C ILE A 313 4.08 -29.37 -9.57
N SER A 314 3.12 -29.42 -10.48
CA SER A 314 2.66 -30.68 -11.07
C SER A 314 3.62 -31.20 -12.13
N GLU A 315 3.41 -32.43 -12.56
CA GLU A 315 4.12 -33.02 -13.70
C GLU A 315 3.91 -32.20 -14.99
N GLY A 316 4.97 -32.07 -15.79
CA GLY A 316 4.96 -31.30 -17.02
C GLY A 316 6.33 -30.79 -17.46
N ASN A 317 6.33 -30.05 -18.57
CA ASN A 317 7.48 -29.30 -19.05
C ASN A 317 7.21 -27.82 -18.86
N TYR A 318 8.17 -27.11 -18.28
CA TYR A 318 8.02 -25.69 -17.97
C TYR A 318 9.30 -24.92 -18.25
N LYS A 319 9.19 -23.60 -18.30
CA LYS A 319 10.31 -22.68 -18.17
C LYS A 319 10.26 -22.03 -16.80
N LEU A 320 11.38 -22.03 -16.10
CA LEU A 320 11.57 -21.34 -14.84
C LEU A 320 12.43 -20.09 -15.09
N LEU A 321 11.81 -18.92 -14.97
CA LEU A 321 12.50 -17.65 -14.87
C LEU A 321 12.83 -17.37 -13.40
N GLN A 322 14.09 -17.03 -13.15
CA GLN A 322 14.62 -16.66 -11.84
C GLN A 322 15.18 -15.26 -11.93
N ILE A 323 14.84 -14.41 -10.97
CA ILE A 323 15.42 -13.08 -10.81
C ILE A 323 15.75 -12.89 -9.34
N VAL A 324 16.97 -12.45 -9.05
CA VAL A 324 17.39 -12.01 -7.71
C VAL A 324 17.77 -10.55 -7.81
N GLY A 325 17.21 -9.72 -6.93
CA GLY A 325 17.50 -8.29 -6.90
C GLY A 325 17.43 -7.68 -5.51
N LYS A 326 17.85 -6.43 -5.41
CA LYS A 326 17.79 -5.65 -4.16
C LYS A 326 16.48 -4.86 -4.07
N ASP A 327 16.25 -4.23 -2.93
CA ASP A 327 15.08 -3.37 -2.69
C ASP A 327 15.04 -2.12 -3.59
N ASP A 328 16.20 -1.69 -4.10
CA ASP A 328 16.29 -0.62 -5.10
C ASP A 328 16.00 -1.10 -6.53
N SER A 329 15.52 -2.34 -6.69
CA SER A 329 15.23 -3.01 -7.96
C SER A 329 16.46 -3.35 -8.81
N SER A 330 17.68 -3.17 -8.30
CA SER A 330 18.89 -3.59 -9.01
C SER A 330 18.93 -5.12 -9.14
N VAL A 331 19.15 -5.58 -10.37
CA VAL A 331 19.21 -7.02 -10.70
C VAL A 331 20.61 -7.55 -10.43
N LEU A 332 20.71 -8.51 -9.52
CA LEU A 332 21.95 -9.19 -9.14
C LEU A 332 22.18 -10.46 -9.97
N TYR A 333 21.10 -11.17 -10.28
CA TYR A 333 21.12 -12.41 -11.06
C TYR A 333 19.81 -12.57 -11.81
N SER A 334 19.86 -13.09 -13.03
CA SER A 334 18.68 -13.57 -13.73
C SER A 334 19.00 -14.74 -14.63
N ASN A 335 18.12 -15.73 -14.65
CA ASN A 335 18.28 -16.93 -15.48
C ASN A 335 16.93 -17.47 -15.93
N LEU A 336 16.91 -18.07 -17.11
CA LEU A 336 15.75 -18.76 -17.68
C LEU A 336 16.20 -20.18 -18.00
N ILE A 337 15.52 -21.16 -17.40
CA ILE A 337 15.91 -22.57 -17.41
C ILE A 337 14.70 -23.41 -17.80
N ASP A 338 14.88 -24.38 -18.69
CA ASP A 338 13.87 -25.39 -18.96
C ASP A 338 13.86 -26.42 -17.83
N ILE A 339 12.68 -26.67 -17.25
CA ILE A 339 12.48 -27.67 -16.20
C ILE A 339 11.52 -28.76 -16.71
N ASN A 340 11.92 -30.01 -16.51
CA ASN A 340 11.06 -31.17 -16.74
C ASN A 340 10.69 -31.74 -15.36
N VAL A 341 9.39 -31.88 -15.12
CA VAL A 341 8.82 -32.54 -13.94
C VAL A 341 8.21 -33.84 -14.43
N PRO A 342 8.91 -34.97 -14.29
CA PRO A 342 8.43 -36.22 -14.85
C PRO A 342 7.15 -36.70 -14.17
N ASN A 343 6.33 -37.45 -14.91
CA ASN A 343 5.23 -38.23 -14.32
C ASN A 343 5.80 -39.60 -13.90
N PHE A 344 6.03 -39.78 -12.61
CA PHE A 344 6.56 -41.03 -12.04
C PHE A 344 5.45 -42.02 -11.66
N ARG A 345 4.16 -41.68 -11.82
CA ARG A 345 3.05 -42.60 -11.51
C ARG A 345 2.94 -43.78 -12.49
N ASN A 346 3.68 -43.74 -13.60
CA ASN A 346 3.64 -44.75 -14.65
C ASN A 346 4.94 -45.56 -14.79
N TRP A 347 5.84 -45.55 -13.80
CA TRP A 347 6.96 -46.49 -13.75
C TRP A 347 6.51 -47.78 -13.06
N GLU A 348 5.77 -48.61 -13.80
CA GLU A 348 5.64 -50.05 -13.57
C GLU A 348 6.60 -50.83 -14.46
#